data_AF-A0A7M5WM16-F1
#
_entry.id   AF-A0A7M5WM16-F1
#
_cell.length_a   1.000
_cell.length_b   1.000
_cell.length_c   1.000
_cell.angle_alpha   90.00
_cell.angle_beta   90.00
_cell.angle_gamma   90.00
#
_symmetry.space_group_name_H-M   'P 1'
#
loop_
_entity.id
_entity.type
_entity.pdbx_description
1 polymer ?
#
loop_
_entity_poly.entity_id
_entity_poly.type
_entity_poly.pdbx_seq_one_letter_code
_entity_poly.pdbx_strand_id
1 'polypeptide(L)'
;MTPAWTLASSEFAKQATGVSKVLLNATRANNKDAYADGSFFRTVEMPELQVDKLVVYLASSIGKEVRERCADSISMENIRADAEAKNIQVECIDQPSLVLNVYCLKYPKAKECVNKDNFRSDSNADKEEARKWMIVGIVFCTLFVVFSLTALIAWILKHKQSKHRTAVQMTKSGEVIANPQTINNNV
;
A
#
# COMPACT_ATOMS: atom_id res chain seq x y z
N MET A 1 31.69 34.75 5.49
CA MET A 1 31.56 33.50 4.73
C MET A 1 30.49 32.68 5.42
N THR A 2 29.39 32.36 4.72
CA THR A 2 28.33 31.50 5.29
C THR A 2 28.93 30.11 5.53
N PRO A 3 28.80 29.52 6.72
CA PRO A 3 29.37 28.20 7.00
C PRO A 3 28.89 27.17 5.98
N ALA A 4 29.77 26.29 5.50
CA ALA A 4 29.45 25.33 4.44
C ALA A 4 28.20 24.49 4.77
N TRP A 5 28.04 24.09 6.03
CA TRP A 5 26.86 23.36 6.52
C TRP A 5 25.57 24.17 6.48
N THR A 6 25.62 25.48 6.72
CA THR A 6 24.45 26.35 6.59
C THR A 6 23.95 26.38 5.15
N LEU A 7 24.86 26.51 4.18
CA LEU A 7 24.49 26.52 2.77
C LEU A 7 23.94 25.15 2.32
N ALA A 8 24.63 24.07 2.71
CA ALA A 8 24.20 22.71 2.38
C ALA A 8 22.82 22.38 2.96
N SER A 9 22.57 22.70 4.24
CA SER A 9 21.28 22.48 4.89
C SER A 9 20.15 23.30 4.25
N SER A 10 20.40 24.59 3.94
CA SER A 10 19.40 25.44 3.28
C SER A 10 19.04 24.88 1.91
N GLU A 11 20.03 24.52 1.09
CA GLU A 11 19.78 24.01 -0.26
C GLU A 11 19.10 22.62 -0.23
N PHE A 12 19.49 21.75 0.70
CA PHE A 12 18.84 20.47 0.91
C PHE A 12 17.35 20.63 1.28
N ALA A 13 17.05 21.56 2.20
CA ALA A 13 15.68 21.80 2.63
C ALA A 13 14.80 22.42 1.53
N LYS A 14 15.35 23.30 0.68
CA LYS A 14 14.63 23.89 -0.47
C LYS A 14 14.19 22.85 -1.50
N GLN A 15 14.99 21.80 -1.67
CA GLN A 15 14.71 20.74 -2.65
C GLN A 15 13.79 19.65 -2.09
N ALA A 16 13.50 19.65 -0.79
CA ALA A 16 12.60 18.68 -0.19
C ALA A 16 11.14 18.94 -0.59
N THR A 17 10.46 17.89 -1.05
CA THR A 17 9.05 17.93 -1.46
C THR A 17 8.28 16.71 -0.92
N GLY A 18 6.95 16.78 -0.91
CA GLY A 18 6.09 15.66 -0.48
C GLY A 18 6.14 15.42 1.03
N VAL A 19 6.62 14.25 1.46
CA VAL A 19 6.68 13.86 2.88
C VAL A 19 8.13 13.85 3.36
N SER A 20 8.48 14.80 4.22
CA SER A 20 9.78 14.82 4.90
C SER A 20 9.70 14.14 6.26
N LYS A 21 10.83 13.58 6.71
CA LYS A 21 10.95 12.89 8.01
C LYS A 21 12.12 13.46 8.77
N VAL A 22 11.92 13.81 10.03
CA VAL A 22 12.97 14.29 10.93
C VAL A 22 13.11 13.36 12.12
N LEU A 23 14.34 12.97 12.44
CA LEU A 23 14.65 12.15 13.60
C LEU A 23 15.19 13.04 14.73
N LEU A 24 14.47 13.10 15.84
CA LEU A 24 14.79 13.89 17.01
C LEU A 24 15.06 12.98 18.22
N ASN A 25 15.80 13.48 19.20
CA ASN A 25 16.22 12.71 20.37
C ASN A 25 15.46 13.15 21.63
N ALA A 26 14.54 12.31 22.10
CA ALA A 26 13.70 12.51 23.30
C ALA A 26 14.45 12.37 24.63
N THR A 27 15.74 12.02 24.59
CA THR A 27 16.58 11.71 25.76
C THR A 27 17.83 12.59 25.80
N ARG A 28 17.79 13.76 25.14
CA ARG A 28 18.93 14.69 25.14
C ARG A 28 19.33 15.06 26.57
N ALA A 29 20.64 14.97 26.82
CA ALA A 29 21.23 15.41 28.07
C ALA A 29 21.26 16.95 28.17
N ASN A 30 21.58 17.47 29.36
CA ASN A 30 21.83 18.89 29.63
C ASN A 30 20.64 19.82 29.39
N ASN A 31 19.42 19.35 29.64
CA ASN A 31 18.19 20.14 29.50
C ASN A 31 18.04 20.79 28.12
N LYS A 32 18.50 20.09 27.08
CA LYS A 32 18.30 20.50 25.70
C LYS A 32 17.08 19.81 25.14
N ASP A 33 16.15 20.59 24.62
CA ASP A 33 14.97 20.10 23.91
C ASP A 33 15.37 19.34 22.64
N ALA A 34 14.55 18.40 22.19
CA ALA A 34 14.83 17.70 20.93
C ALA A 34 14.71 18.64 19.73
N TYR A 35 13.76 19.59 19.77
CA TYR A 35 13.64 20.70 18.82
C TYR A 35 14.20 22.01 19.40
N ALA A 36 15.53 22.16 19.35
CA ALA A 36 16.23 23.28 19.99
C ALA A 36 16.26 24.55 19.12
N ASP A 37 16.13 25.71 19.77
CA ASP A 37 16.16 27.08 19.18
C ASP A 37 17.34 27.32 18.23
N GLY A 38 18.54 26.86 18.58
CA GLY A 38 19.76 27.06 17.79
C GLY A 38 20.15 25.88 16.90
N SER A 39 19.26 24.92 16.68
CA SER A 39 19.57 23.78 15.81
C SER A 39 19.56 24.18 14.33
N PHE A 40 20.38 23.52 13.50
CA PHE A 40 20.34 23.70 12.04
C PHE A 40 18.95 23.41 11.49
N PHE A 41 18.30 22.35 11.97
CA PHE A 41 16.95 22.02 11.55
C PHE A 41 15.98 23.17 11.77
N ARG A 42 15.96 23.78 12.97
CA ARG A 42 15.05 24.89 13.27
C ARG A 42 15.41 26.21 12.56
N THR A 43 16.69 26.55 12.52
CA THR A 43 17.14 27.89 12.09
C THR A 43 17.45 28.00 10.60
N VAL A 44 17.72 26.87 9.95
CA VAL A 44 18.17 26.84 8.55
C VAL A 44 17.23 26.00 7.69
N GLU A 45 16.86 24.79 8.13
CA GLU A 45 16.11 23.86 7.27
C GLU A 45 14.60 24.15 7.32
N MET A 46 14.01 24.25 8.51
CA MET A 46 12.59 24.51 8.72
C MET A 46 12.07 25.75 7.96
N PRO A 47 12.78 26.90 7.95
CA PRO A 47 12.32 28.08 7.20
C PRO A 47 12.28 27.86 5.69
N GLU A 48 13.06 26.92 5.17
CA GLU A 48 13.24 26.66 3.74
C GLU A 48 12.37 25.50 3.23
N LEU A 49 11.84 24.66 4.14
CA LEU A 49 11.00 23.51 3.78
C LEU A 49 9.73 23.91 3.02
N GLN A 50 9.41 23.14 1.98
CA GLN A 50 8.20 23.28 1.15
C GLN A 50 7.56 21.90 0.92
N VAL A 51 7.22 21.23 2.02
CA VAL A 51 6.71 19.85 2.03
C VAL A 51 5.24 19.82 2.45
N ASP A 52 4.48 18.83 1.98
CA ASP A 52 3.07 18.68 2.35
C ASP A 52 2.93 18.20 3.80
N LYS A 53 3.87 17.35 4.23
CA LYS A 53 3.85 16.69 5.53
C LYS A 53 5.25 16.51 6.10
N LEU A 54 5.38 16.78 7.39
CA LEU A 54 6.55 16.49 8.22
C LEU A 54 6.22 15.39 9.23
N VAL A 55 6.96 14.29 9.19
CA VAL A 55 6.86 13.21 10.17
C VAL A 55 8.03 13.32 11.15
N VAL A 56 7.71 13.58 12.41
CA VAL A 56 8.66 13.68 13.52
C VAL A 56 8.81 12.33 14.18
N TYR A 57 9.99 11.74 14.06
CA TYR A 57 10.38 10.54 14.78
C TYR A 57 11.09 10.94 16.07
N LEU A 58 10.41 10.81 17.20
CA LEU A 58 10.97 11.17 18.49
C LEU A 58 11.53 9.92 19.17
N ALA A 59 12.83 9.69 18.98
CA ALA A 59 13.50 8.49 19.45
C ALA A 59 14.13 8.68 20.82
N SER A 60 13.96 7.70 21.70
CA SER A 60 14.60 7.64 23.00
C SER A 60 15.80 6.70 22.97
N SER A 61 16.87 7.09 23.66
CA SER A 61 18.03 6.21 23.85
C SER A 61 17.67 5.07 24.80
N ILE A 62 18.18 3.87 24.51
CA ILE A 62 17.98 2.69 25.36
C ILE A 62 18.50 2.92 26.78
N GLY A 63 17.69 2.55 27.78
CA GLY A 63 18.03 2.67 29.20
C GLY A 63 18.14 4.11 29.70
N LYS A 64 17.64 5.10 28.94
CA LYS A 64 17.58 6.50 29.34
C LYS A 64 16.15 6.91 29.63
N GLU A 65 16.00 7.81 30.59
CA GLU A 65 14.72 8.41 30.92
C GLU A 65 14.24 9.29 29.77
N VAL A 66 13.02 9.01 29.31
CA VAL A 66 12.34 9.78 28.26
C VAL A 66 11.96 11.14 28.83
N ARG A 67 12.47 12.21 28.22
CA ARG A 67 12.23 13.59 28.67
C ARG A 67 11.13 14.28 27.88
N GLU A 68 10.98 13.89 26.62
CA GLU A 68 10.00 14.47 25.73
C GLU A 68 9.17 13.37 25.07
N ARG A 69 7.90 13.67 24.85
CA ARG A 69 6.94 12.84 24.13
C ARG A 69 6.19 13.70 23.13
N CYS A 70 5.68 13.06 22.08
CA CYS A 70 4.91 13.75 21.06
C CYS A 70 3.69 14.50 21.60
N ALA A 71 3.02 13.96 22.63
CA ALA A 71 1.73 14.46 23.09
C ALA A 71 1.80 15.73 23.95
N ASP A 72 2.86 15.94 24.73
CA ASP A 72 2.87 16.88 25.86
C ASP A 72 4.12 17.75 25.97
N SER A 73 5.08 17.62 25.05
CA SER A 73 6.33 18.37 25.11
C SER A 73 6.23 19.71 24.36
N ILE A 74 6.62 20.79 25.04
CA ILE A 74 6.62 22.17 24.51
C ILE A 74 7.43 22.25 23.21
N SER A 75 8.56 21.55 23.11
CA SER A 75 9.36 21.53 21.89
C SER A 75 8.63 20.88 20.70
N MET A 76 7.73 19.94 20.96
CA MET A 76 6.84 19.33 19.95
C MET A 76 5.64 20.24 19.62
N GLU A 77 5.28 21.17 20.48
CA GLU A 77 4.33 22.25 20.13
C GLU A 77 5.02 23.29 19.24
N ASN A 78 6.27 23.65 19.56
CA ASN A 78 7.06 24.60 18.76
C ASN A 78 7.28 24.11 17.32
N ILE A 79 7.59 22.83 17.11
CA ILE A 79 7.73 22.28 15.75
C ILE A 79 6.41 22.33 14.98
N ARG A 80 5.26 22.13 15.66
CA ARG A 80 3.93 22.24 15.04
C ARG A 80 3.63 23.68 14.65
N ALA A 81 3.91 24.64 15.53
CA ALA A 81 3.72 26.06 15.25
C ALA A 81 4.58 26.54 14.07
N ASP A 82 5.86 26.16 14.04
CA ASP A 82 6.79 26.52 12.95
C ASP A 82 6.36 25.88 11.61
N ALA A 83 5.85 24.64 11.64
CA ALA A 83 5.32 23.94 10.48
C ALA A 83 3.97 24.50 9.99
N GLU A 84 3.07 24.84 10.90
CA GLU A 84 1.76 25.43 10.61
C GLU A 84 1.90 26.80 9.93
N ALA A 85 2.87 27.62 10.37
CA ALA A 85 3.20 28.89 9.72
C ALA A 85 3.59 28.73 8.24
N LYS A 86 3.93 27.50 7.82
CA LYS A 86 4.30 27.13 6.44
C LYS A 86 3.28 26.22 5.77
N ASN A 87 2.11 26.01 6.37
CA ASN A 87 1.05 25.10 5.90
C ASN A 87 1.51 23.63 5.77
N ILE A 88 2.44 23.20 6.62
CA ILE A 88 2.97 21.83 6.63
C ILE A 88 2.19 21.00 7.65
N GLN A 89 1.65 19.85 7.26
CA GLN A 89 1.00 18.92 8.19
C GLN A 89 2.03 18.21 9.06
N VAL A 90 1.79 18.08 10.37
CA VAL A 90 2.73 17.41 11.28
C VAL A 90 2.14 16.13 11.85
N GLU A 91 2.89 15.04 11.71
CA GLU A 91 2.70 13.78 12.43
C GLU A 91 3.88 13.57 13.36
N CYS A 92 3.65 13.11 14.59
CA CYS A 92 4.72 12.78 15.53
C CYS A 92 4.55 11.35 16.04
N ILE A 93 5.63 10.58 16.00
CA ILE A 93 5.67 9.18 16.42
C ILE A 93 6.71 9.02 17.53
N ASP A 94 6.23 8.67 18.71
CA ASP A 94 7.07 8.30 19.84
C ASP A 94 7.73 6.94 19.59
N GLN A 95 9.05 6.89 19.74
CA GLN A 95 9.87 5.68 19.66
C GLN A 95 9.51 4.77 18.48
N PRO A 96 9.71 5.20 17.23
CA PRO A 96 9.34 4.42 16.06
C PRO A 96 10.05 3.06 16.05
N SER A 97 9.30 2.00 15.69
CA SER A 97 9.75 0.61 15.73
C SER A 97 11.06 0.39 14.98
N LEU A 98 11.23 1.03 13.82
CA LEU A 98 12.45 0.95 13.02
C LEU A 98 13.68 1.43 13.80
N VAL A 99 13.61 2.60 14.42
CA VAL A 99 14.72 3.16 15.20
C VAL A 99 14.99 2.31 16.44
N LEU A 100 13.93 1.85 17.11
CA LEU A 100 14.10 0.96 18.25
C LEU A 100 14.77 -0.37 17.84
N ASN A 101 14.40 -0.94 16.70
CA ASN A 101 15.01 -2.17 16.17
C ASN A 101 16.51 -1.97 15.91
N VAL A 102 16.90 -0.84 15.31
CA VAL A 102 18.32 -0.49 15.12
C VAL A 102 19.05 -0.44 16.46
N TYR A 103 18.46 0.17 17.50
CA TYR A 103 19.06 0.17 18.82
C TYR A 103 19.14 -1.22 19.45
N CYS A 104 18.14 -2.07 19.24
CA CYS A 104 18.13 -3.44 19.76
C CYS A 104 19.18 -4.34 19.12
N LEU A 105 19.66 -4.05 17.90
CA LEU A 105 20.83 -4.74 17.34
C LEU A 105 22.08 -4.52 18.20
N LYS A 106 22.22 -3.34 18.79
CA LYS A 106 23.35 -3.01 19.68
C LYS A 106 23.12 -3.44 21.13
N TYR A 107 21.89 -3.37 21.60
CA TYR A 107 21.51 -3.67 22.99
C TYR A 107 20.40 -4.72 23.09
N PRO A 108 20.63 -5.98 22.63
CA PRO A 108 19.56 -6.97 22.46
C PRO A 108 18.89 -7.40 23.77
N LYS A 109 19.57 -7.26 24.90
CA LYS A 109 19.07 -7.64 26.24
C LYS A 109 18.41 -6.48 27.00
N ALA A 110 18.32 -5.29 26.39
CA ALA A 110 17.66 -4.16 27.04
C ALA A 110 16.15 -4.41 27.22
N LYS A 111 15.55 -3.84 28.28
CA LYS A 111 14.14 -4.10 28.62
C LYS A 111 13.19 -3.71 27.48
N GLU A 112 13.53 -2.63 26.78
CA GLU A 112 12.83 -2.08 25.61
C GLU A 112 12.90 -3.00 24.38
N CYS A 113 13.82 -3.96 24.38
CA CYS A 113 14.08 -4.89 23.28
C CYS A 113 13.55 -6.31 23.52
N VAL A 114 13.41 -6.71 24.79
CA VAL A 114 13.05 -8.10 25.17
C VAL A 114 11.56 -8.41 24.99
N ASN A 115 10.68 -7.39 25.05
CA ASN A 115 9.22 -7.57 24.98
C ASN A 115 8.62 -7.27 23.59
N LYS A 116 9.31 -7.67 22.51
CA LYS A 116 8.88 -7.39 21.13
C LYS A 116 8.26 -8.58 20.41
N ASP A 117 7.21 -9.16 20.99
CA ASP A 117 6.16 -9.81 20.20
C ASP A 117 5.32 -8.78 19.41
N ASN A 118 5.52 -7.49 19.66
CA ASN A 118 4.90 -6.38 18.92
C ASN A 118 5.70 -5.99 17.67
N PHE A 119 5.97 -6.96 16.80
CA PHE A 119 6.28 -6.72 15.39
C PHE A 119 5.01 -6.21 14.66
N ARG A 120 4.37 -5.17 15.18
CA ARG A 120 3.37 -4.42 14.43
C ARG A 120 4.15 -3.49 13.50
N SER A 121 4.50 -4.04 12.34
CA SER A 121 4.55 -3.24 11.11
C SER A 121 3.28 -2.40 11.09
N ASP A 122 3.41 -1.13 10.73
CA ASP A 122 2.32 -0.16 10.59
C ASP A 122 1.41 -0.62 9.42
N SER A 123 0.72 -1.72 9.67
CA SER A 123 0.08 -2.57 8.68
C SER A 123 -1.30 -2.05 8.32
N ASN A 124 -1.74 -0.93 8.89
CA ASN A 124 -3.08 -0.43 8.62
C ASN A 124 -3.20 0.13 7.19
N ALA A 125 -2.18 0.84 6.70
CA ALA A 125 -2.14 1.30 5.31
C ALA A 125 -1.95 0.14 4.33
N ASP A 126 -1.01 -0.77 4.61
CA ASP A 126 -0.72 -1.91 3.74
C ASP A 126 -1.86 -2.95 3.70
N LYS A 127 -2.61 -3.13 4.79
CA LYS A 127 -3.79 -4.02 4.83
C LYS A 127 -4.96 -3.47 4.06
N GLU A 128 -5.13 -2.15 3.98
CA GLU A 128 -6.22 -1.55 3.22
C GLU A 128 -6.03 -1.78 1.71
N GLU A 129 -4.83 -1.53 1.21
CA GLU A 129 -4.47 -1.81 -0.19
C GLU A 129 -4.59 -3.31 -0.51
N ALA A 130 -4.07 -4.19 0.35
CA ALA A 130 -4.19 -5.64 0.15
C ALA A 130 -5.66 -6.11 0.12
N ARG A 131 -6.53 -5.52 0.97
CA ARG A 131 -7.96 -5.85 0.99
C ARG A 131 -8.68 -5.39 -0.28
N LYS A 132 -8.31 -4.24 -0.85
CA LYS A 132 -8.84 -3.77 -2.14
C LYS A 132 -8.49 -4.73 -3.27
N TRP A 133 -7.22 -5.13 -3.39
CA TRP A 133 -6.77 -6.08 -4.41
C TRP A 133 -7.38 -7.48 -4.24
N MET A 134 -7.59 -7.92 -3.01
CA MET A 134 -8.29 -9.18 -2.72
C MET A 134 -9.74 -9.17 -3.21
N ILE A 135 -10.48 -8.07 -3.00
CA ILE A 135 -11.86 -7.93 -3.49
C ILE A 135 -11.90 -7.93 -5.02
N VAL A 136 -11.00 -7.19 -5.67
CA VAL A 136 -10.89 -7.16 -7.15
C VAL A 136 -10.62 -8.56 -7.70
N GLY A 137 -9.71 -9.31 -7.08
CA GLY A 137 -9.42 -10.70 -7.47
C GLY A 137 -10.62 -11.63 -7.36
N ILE A 138 -11.41 -11.52 -6.27
CA ILE A 138 -12.63 -12.32 -6.09
C ILE A 138 -13.66 -12.01 -7.18
N VAL A 139 -13.90 -10.73 -7.47
CA VAL A 139 -14.86 -10.32 -8.52
C VAL A 139 -14.42 -10.82 -9.90
N PHE A 140 -13.12 -10.77 -10.21
CA PHE A 140 -12.62 -11.27 -11.49
C PHE A 140 -12.77 -12.79 -11.61
N CYS A 141 -12.48 -13.54 -10.54
CA CYS A 141 -12.68 -14.99 -10.49
C CYS A 141 -14.15 -15.38 -10.66
N THR A 142 -15.09 -14.68 -10.02
CA THR A 142 -16.53 -15.00 -10.15
C THR A 142 -17.04 -14.74 -11.56
N LEU A 143 -16.65 -13.63 -12.19
CA LEU A 143 -17.01 -13.33 -13.57
C LEU A 143 -16.44 -14.37 -14.56
N PHE A 144 -15.19 -14.79 -14.35
CA PHE A 144 -14.55 -15.79 -15.20
C PHE A 144 -15.24 -17.17 -15.12
N VAL A 145 -15.64 -17.60 -13.92
CA VAL A 145 -16.37 -18.86 -13.72
C VAL A 145 -17.74 -18.81 -14.39
N VAL A 146 -18.49 -17.72 -14.20
CA VAL A 146 -19.81 -17.55 -14.84
C VAL A 146 -19.69 -17.55 -16.36
N PHE A 147 -18.71 -16.82 -16.91
CA PHE A 147 -18.47 -16.80 -18.36
C PHE A 147 -18.08 -18.18 -18.91
N SER A 148 -17.24 -18.93 -18.18
CA SER A 148 -16.85 -20.29 -18.59
C SER A 148 -18.04 -21.25 -18.59
N LEU A 149 -18.92 -21.16 -17.59
CA LEU A 149 -20.13 -21.98 -17.51
C LEU A 149 -21.12 -21.63 -18.62
N THR A 150 -21.36 -20.35 -18.92
CA THR A 150 -22.27 -19.94 -19.99
C THR A 150 -21.76 -20.36 -21.36
N ALA A 151 -20.45 -20.23 -21.62
CA ALA A 151 -19.82 -20.70 -22.84
C ALA A 151 -19.93 -22.22 -23.00
N LEU A 152 -19.72 -22.99 -21.91
CA LEU A 152 -19.88 -24.44 -21.91
C LEU A 152 -21.33 -24.85 -22.22
N ILE A 153 -22.32 -24.21 -21.60
CA ILE A 153 -23.73 -24.48 -21.85
C ILE A 153 -24.09 -24.17 -23.31
N ALA A 154 -23.66 -23.01 -23.82
CA ALA A 154 -23.89 -22.63 -25.22
C ALA A 154 -23.26 -23.63 -26.20
N TRP A 155 -22.05 -24.10 -25.89
CA TRP A 155 -21.36 -25.13 -26.68
C TRP A 155 -22.12 -26.46 -26.69
N ILE A 156 -22.61 -26.93 -25.53
CA ILE A 156 -23.43 -28.15 -25.41
C ILE A 156 -24.73 -28.01 -26.21
N LEU A 157 -25.43 -26.88 -26.10
CA LEU A 157 -26.68 -26.64 -26.83
C LEU A 157 -26.46 -26.63 -28.35
N LYS A 158 -25.39 -25.97 -28.82
CA LYS A 158 -25.02 -25.96 -30.24
C LYS A 158 -24.69 -27.35 -30.76
N HIS A 159 -23.94 -28.15 -29.99
CA HIS A 159 -23.59 -29.51 -30.38
C HIS A 159 -24.83 -30.43 -30.45
N LYS A 160 -25.77 -30.28 -29.51
CA LYS A 160 -27.03 -31.04 -29.52
C LYS A 160 -27.89 -30.73 -30.75
N GLN A 161 -27.97 -29.47 -31.17
CA GLN A 161 -28.68 -29.08 -32.39
C GLN A 161 -28.00 -29.58 -33.66
N SER A 162 -26.67 -29.62 -33.72
CA SER A 162 -25.93 -30.17 -34.85
C SER A 162 -26.24 -31.66 -35.06
N LYS A 163 -26.26 -32.45 -33.98
CA LYS A 163 -26.59 -33.88 -34.04
C LYS A 163 -28.04 -34.15 -34.49
N HIS A 164 -28.98 -33.27 -34.14
CA HIS A 164 -30.38 -33.38 -34.59
C HIS A 164 -30.56 -33.05 -36.08
N ARG A 165 -29.79 -32.10 -36.64
CA ARG A 165 -29.85 -31.77 -38.07
C ARG A 165 -29.34 -32.91 -38.95
N THR A 166 -28.33 -33.66 -38.51
CA THR A 166 -27.81 -34.82 -39.26
C THR A 166 -28.79 -36.01 -39.26
N ALA A 167 -29.54 -36.21 -38.18
CA ALA A 167 -30.55 -37.28 -38.10
C ALA A 167 -31.78 -37.02 -39.01
N VAL A 168 -32.18 -35.75 -39.19
CA VAL A 168 -33.30 -35.38 -40.07
C VAL A 168 -32.94 -35.47 -41.56
N GLN A 169 -31.66 -35.31 -41.93
CA GLN A 169 -31.24 -35.51 -43.32
C GLN A 169 -31.19 -36.99 -43.74
N MET A 170 -31.02 -37.93 -42.81
CA MET A 170 -31.02 -39.36 -43.14
C MET A 170 -32.42 -39.96 -43.32
N THR A 171 -33.47 -39.38 -42.74
CA THR A 171 -34.87 -39.82 -42.97
C THR A 171 -35.47 -39.30 -44.26
N LYS A 172 -34.95 -38.20 -44.83
CA LYS A 172 -35.48 -37.62 -46.08
C LYS A 172 -34.90 -38.24 -47.36
N SER A 173 -33.89 -39.11 -47.24
CA SER A 173 -33.25 -39.79 -48.39
C SER A 173 -33.77 -41.22 -48.63
N GLY A 174 -34.82 -41.65 -47.92
CA GLY A 174 -35.46 -42.97 -48.07
C GLY A 174 -36.72 -43.00 -48.94
N GLU A 175 -37.10 -41.89 -49.56
CA GLU A 175 -38.34 -41.79 -50.35
C GLU A 175 -38.03 -41.33 -51.79
N VAL A 176 -37.38 -42.19 -52.57
CA VAL A 176 -37.34 -42.05 -54.04
C VAL A 176 -37.37 -43.44 -54.68
N ILE A 177 -38.26 -43.58 -55.67
CA ILE A 177 -38.40 -44.62 -56.70
C ILE A 177 -39.29 -45.82 -56.36
N ALA A 178 -40.60 -45.64 -56.54
CA ALA A 178 -41.44 -46.64 -57.21
C ALA A 178 -42.25 -45.94 -58.30
N ASN A 179 -41.77 -46.02 -59.55
CA ASN A 179 -42.52 -45.64 -60.75
C ASN A 179 -42.87 -46.93 -61.53
N PRO A 180 -44.06 -47.02 -62.15
CA PRO A 180 -44.64 -48.28 -62.61
C PRO A 180 -44.14 -48.62 -64.02
N GLN A 181 -43.80 -49.89 -64.23
CA GLN A 181 -43.56 -50.45 -65.56
C GLN A 181 -44.69 -51.40 -65.91
N THR A 182 -45.53 -50.92 -66.82
CA THR A 182 -46.40 -51.64 -67.75
C THR A 182 -45.63 -52.71 -68.52
N ILE A 183 -46.13 -53.95 -68.52
CA ILE A 183 -45.81 -54.95 -69.56
C ILE A 183 -47.11 -55.68 -69.96
N ASN A 184 -47.51 -55.41 -71.21
CA ASN A 184 -48.42 -56.23 -72.03
C ASN A 184 -47.88 -57.67 -72.15
N ASN A 185 -48.77 -58.67 -72.22
CA ASN A 185 -48.64 -59.73 -73.23
C ASN A 185 -49.95 -60.52 -73.41
N ASN A 186 -50.21 -60.80 -74.68
CA ASN A 186 -51.30 -61.60 -75.26
C ASN A 186 -51.31 -63.04 -74.76
N VAL A 187 -52.50 -63.66 -74.63
CA VAL A 187 -53.11 -64.69 -75.51
C VAL A 187 -54.60 -64.76 -75.18
#